data_AF-A0A936NUC2-F1
#
_entry.id   AF-A0A936NUC2-F1
#
_cell.length_a   1.000
_cell.length_b   1.000
_cell.length_c   1.000
_cell.angle_alpha   90.00
_cell.angle_beta   90.00
_cell.angle_gamma   90.00
#
_symmetry.space_group_name_H-M   'P 1'
#
loop_
_entity.id
_entity.type
_entity.pdbx_description
1 polymer ?
#
loop_
_entity_poly.entity_id
_entity_poly.type
_entity_poly.pdbx_seq_one_letter_code
_entity_poly.pdbx_strand_id
1 'polypeptide(L)'
;MTRLSDQTIKLINQLPQDTRAKVDQIIRTHLAACLKNGSPVENMERLFIEAVEVVKLEERSPETRMDFDPNWEPFRHYDQYSSPRDM
;
A
#
# COMPACT_ATOMS: atom_id res chain seq x y z
N MET A 1 17.71 -11.91 5.13
CA MET A 1 17.43 -10.46 5.12
C MET A 1 17.52 -10.01 3.67
N THR A 2 16.39 -9.65 3.06
CA THR A 2 16.33 -9.11 1.70
C THR A 2 17.17 -7.84 1.64
N ARG A 3 18.28 -7.90 0.89
CA ARG A 3 19.17 -6.75 0.70
C ARG A 3 18.51 -5.83 -0.33
N LEU A 4 18.31 -4.56 0.03
CA LEU A 4 17.97 -3.53 -0.94
C LEU A 4 19.18 -3.29 -1.85
N SER A 5 18.95 -3.01 -3.13
CA SER A 5 20.02 -2.58 -4.02
C SER A 5 20.56 -1.21 -3.62
N ASP A 6 21.82 -0.99 -3.97
CA ASP A 6 22.49 0.31 -3.77
C ASP A 6 21.76 1.46 -4.48
N GLN A 7 21.06 1.16 -5.58
CA GLN A 7 20.26 2.15 -6.31
C GLN A 7 19.07 2.61 -5.47
N THR A 8 18.33 1.67 -4.90
CA THR A 8 17.17 1.96 -4.04
C THR A 8 17.61 2.73 -2.78
N ILE A 9 18.73 2.35 -2.17
CA ILE A 9 19.28 3.05 -1.00
C ILE A 9 19.67 4.49 -1.35
N LYS A 10 20.33 4.71 -2.49
CA LYS A 10 20.67 6.06 -2.97
C LYS A 10 19.42 6.89 -3.22
N LEU A 11 18.41 6.31 -3.85
CA LEU A 11 17.14 6.98 -4.12
C LEU A 11 16.49 7.46 -2.82
N ILE A 12 16.36 6.60 -1.82
CA ILE A 12 15.76 6.96 -0.51
C ILE A 12 16.57 8.07 0.17
N ASN A 13 17.90 7.98 0.12
CA ASN A 13 18.79 8.95 0.75
C ASN A 13 18.76 10.34 0.09
N GLN A 14 18.38 10.42 -1.18
CA GLN A 14 18.22 11.67 -1.92
C GLN A 14 16.86 12.34 -1.71
N LEU A 15 15.89 11.64 -1.10
CA LEU A 15 14.57 12.21 -0.84
C LEU A 15 14.63 13.30 0.25
N PRO A 16 13.82 14.37 0.11
CA PRO A 16 13.57 15.33 1.19
C PRO A 16 13.13 14.63 2.47
N GLN A 17 13.43 15.23 3.61
CA GLN A 17 13.11 14.64 4.92
C GLN A 17 11.60 14.40 5.10
N ASP A 18 10.76 15.32 4.63
CA ASP A 18 9.30 15.20 4.70
C ASP A 18 8.79 14.00 3.88
N THR A 19 9.19 13.91 2.61
CA THR A 19 8.86 12.79 1.72
C THR A 19 9.34 11.45 2.31
N ARG A 20 10.54 11.41 2.90
CA ARG A 20 11.09 10.20 3.52
C ARG A 20 10.24 9.75 4.71
N ALA A 21 9.76 10.67 5.54
CA ALA A 21 8.90 10.35 6.67
C ALA A 21 7.56 9.73 6.21
N LYS A 22 6.95 10.29 5.15
CA LYS A 22 5.72 9.73 4.54
C LYS A 22 5.95 8.32 3.98
N VAL A 23 7.05 8.12 3.27
CA VAL A 23 7.44 6.79 2.73
C VAL A 23 7.62 5.78 3.86
N ASP A 24 8.34 6.14 4.93
CA ASP A 24 8.54 5.25 6.08
C ASP A 24 7.22 4.87 6.76
N GLN A 25 6.27 5.82 6.86
CA GLN A 25 4.94 5.57 7.38
C GLN A 25 4.15 4.56 6.52
N ILE A 26 4.18 4.70 5.18
CA ILE A 26 3.51 3.76 4.27
C ILE A 26 4.07 2.35 4.45
N ILE A 27 5.40 2.21 4.46
CA ILE A 27 6.08 0.92 4.58
C ILE A 27 5.76 0.25 5.91
N ARG A 28 5.83 0.99 7.02
CA ARG A 28 5.47 0.47 8.35
C ARG A 28 4.03 0.00 8.40
N THR A 29 3.11 0.79 7.83
CA THR A 29 1.68 0.44 7.77
C THR A 29 1.47 -0.85 6.97
N HIS A 30 2.11 -0.97 5.81
CA HIS A 30 2.02 -2.16 4.97
C HIS A 30 2.57 -3.40 5.69
N LEU A 31 3.76 -3.31 6.29
CA LEU A 31 4.36 -4.42 7.03
C LEU A 31 3.50 -4.85 8.22
N ALA A 32 2.92 -3.90 8.96
CA ALA A 32 2.01 -4.19 10.06
C ALA A 32 0.74 -4.90 9.57
N ALA A 33 0.18 -4.47 8.43
CA ALA A 33 -0.99 -5.11 7.82
C ALA A 33 -0.68 -6.53 7.33
N CYS A 34 0.44 -6.74 6.64
CA CYS A 34 0.89 -8.06 6.20
C CYS A 34 1.07 -9.00 7.39
N LEU A 35 1.74 -8.54 8.45
CA LEU A 35 1.95 -9.33 9.66
C LEU A 35 0.63 -9.70 10.34
N LYS A 36 -0.28 -8.73 10.48
CA LYS A 36 -1.60 -8.95 11.10
C LYS A 36 -2.44 -9.96 10.33
N ASN A 37 -2.37 -9.93 9.00
CA ASN A 37 -3.15 -10.78 8.12
C ASN A 37 -2.46 -12.11 7.78
N GLY A 38 -1.25 -12.37 8.31
CA GLY A 38 -0.44 -13.53 7.93
C GLY A 38 -0.06 -13.57 6.44
N SER A 39 -0.11 -12.41 5.77
CA SER A 39 0.19 -12.29 4.35
C SER A 39 1.71 -12.17 4.15
N PRO A 40 2.29 -12.84 3.15
CA PRO A 40 3.72 -12.69 2.86
C PRO A 40 4.01 -11.26 2.44
N VAL A 41 5.08 -10.69 2.99
CA VAL A 41 5.61 -9.41 2.49
C VAL A 41 6.26 -9.68 1.14
N GLU A 42 5.84 -8.95 0.11
CA GLU A 42 6.38 -9.08 -1.24
C GLU A 42 7.84 -8.57 -1.35
N ASN A 43 8.30 -8.29 -2.57
CA ASN A 43 9.60 -7.72 -2.84
C ASN A 43 9.77 -6.34 -2.16
N MET A 44 10.64 -6.27 -1.16
CA MET A 44 10.93 -5.04 -0.43
C MET A 44 11.40 -3.89 -1.33
N GLU A 45 12.15 -4.15 -2.40
CA GLU A 45 12.56 -3.08 -3.31
C GLU A 45 11.38 -2.45 -4.02
N ARG A 46 10.47 -3.30 -4.52
CA ARG A 46 9.25 -2.87 -5.17
C ARG A 46 8.40 -2.02 -4.23
N LEU A 47 8.25 -2.48 -2.98
CA LEU A 47 7.52 -1.74 -1.94
C LEU A 47 8.09 -0.33 -1.72
N PHE A 48 9.43 -0.19 -1.66
CA PHE A 48 10.07 1.12 -1.50
C PHE A 48 9.84 2.02 -2.73
N ILE A 49 9.98 1.49 -3.93
CA ILE A 49 9.79 2.25 -5.18
C ILE A 49 8.33 2.73 -5.28
N GLU A 50 7.37 1.83 -5.08
CA GLU A 50 5.94 2.14 -5.14
C GLU A 50 5.54 3.15 -4.05
N ALA A 51 6.06 2.99 -2.82
CA ALA A 51 5.77 3.96 -1.76
C ALA A 51 6.27 5.38 -2.09
N VAL A 52 7.45 5.50 -2.72
CA VAL A 52 7.97 6.80 -3.17
C VAL A 52 7.10 7.39 -4.29
N GLU A 53 6.66 6.57 -5.23
CA GLU A 53 5.77 7.00 -6.31
C GLU A 53 4.42 7.48 -5.80
N VAL A 54 3.81 6.75 -4.86
CA VAL A 54 2.55 7.13 -4.22
C VAL A 54 2.67 8.49 -3.53
N VAL A 55 3.71 8.72 -2.72
CA VAL A 55 3.90 10.01 -2.06
C VAL A 55 4.05 11.14 -3.06
N LYS A 56 4.81 10.93 -4.14
CA LYS A 56 4.96 11.94 -5.20
C LYS A 56 3.66 12.22 -5.95
N LEU A 57 2.85 11.19 -6.19
CA LEU A 57 1.54 11.33 -6.84
C LEU A 57 0.57 12.10 -5.94
N GLU A 58 0.50 11.76 -4.65
CA GLU A 58 -0.34 12.46 -3.68
C GLU A 58 0.07 13.93 -3.50
N GLU A 59 1.38 14.23 -3.51
CA GLU A 59 1.87 15.61 -3.44
C GLU A 59 1.54 16.41 -4.71
N ARG A 60 1.51 15.75 -5.86
CA ARG A 60 1.20 16.39 -7.15
C ARG A 60 -0.31 16.64 -7.33
N SER A 61 -1.12 15.71 -6.85
CA SER A 61 -2.57 15.67 -7.04
C SER A 61 -3.27 15.30 -5.73
N PRO A 62 -3.31 16.22 -4.75
CA PRO A 62 -3.90 15.95 -3.44
C PRO A 62 -5.39 15.60 -3.51
N GLU A 63 -6.11 16.03 -4.55
CA GLU A 63 -7.50 15.69 -4.83
C GLU A 63 -7.74 14.20 -5.12
N THR A 64 -6.69 13.45 -5.46
CA THR A 64 -6.80 12.00 -5.71
C THR A 64 -6.79 11.20 -4.40
N ARG A 65 -6.43 11.84 -3.29
CA ARG A 65 -6.39 11.19 -1.98
C ARG A 65 -7.83 10.91 -1.52
N MET A 66 -8.18 9.63 -1.48
CA MET A 66 -9.43 9.18 -0.87
C MET A 66 -9.21 8.87 0.60
N ASP A 67 -10.14 9.31 1.45
CA ASP A 67 -10.15 8.93 2.85
C ASP A 67 -10.54 7.45 2.98
N PHE A 68 -9.89 6.76 3.91
CA PHE A 68 -10.25 5.38 4.22
C PHE A 68 -11.62 5.37 4.91
N ASP A 69 -12.60 4.70 4.29
CA ASP A 69 -13.90 4.42 4.89
C ASP A 69 -14.03 2.90 5.14
N PRO A 70 -14.10 2.45 6.41
CA PRO A 70 -14.34 1.04 6.72
C PRO A 70 -15.72 0.55 6.28
N ASN A 71 -16.66 1.46 5.99
CA ASN A 71 -18.01 1.16 5.53
C ASN A 71 -18.14 1.23 4.01
N TRP A 72 -17.04 1.28 3.27
CA TRP A 72 -17.07 1.34 1.82
C TRP A 72 -17.78 0.10 1.25
N GLU A 73 -19.00 0.30 0.74
CA GLU A 73 -19.77 -0.79 0.15
C GLU A 73 -19.16 -1.20 -1.21
N PRO A 74 -19.05 -2.52 -1.49
CA PRO A 74 -18.63 -2.96 -2.80
C PRO A 74 -19.55 -2.41 -3.88
N PHE A 75 -18.99 -1.79 -4.92
CA PHE A 75 -19.75 -1.25 -6.06
C PHE A 75 -20.60 -2.29 -6.81
N ARG A 76 -20.37 -3.59 -6.56
CA ARG A 76 -21.06 -4.69 -7.23
C ARG A 76 -21.56 -5.70 -6.21
N HIS A 77 -22.86 -5.88 -6.17
CA HIS A 77 -23.50 -7.01 -5.53
C HIS A 77 -23.72 -8.09 -6.59
N TYR A 78 -23.24 -9.31 -6.33
CA TYR A 78 -23.58 -10.47 -7.15
C TYR A 78 -24.76 -11.16 -6.46
N ASP A 79 -25.79 -11.51 -7.23
CA ASP A 79 -26.83 -12.40 -6.74
C ASP A 79 -26.15 -13.72 -6.32
N GLN A 80 -26.17 -13.99 -5.02
CA GLN A 80 -25.64 -15.23 -4.49
C GLN A 80 -26.55 -16.35 -4.97
N TYR A 81 -26.00 -17.31 -5.73
CA TYR A 81 -26.78 -18.47 -6.18
C TYR A 81 -27.32 -19.21 -4.95
N SER A 82 -28.63 -19.19 -4.77
CA SER A 82 -29.31 -20.05 -3.79
C SER A 82 -29.34 -21.47 -4.34
N SER A 83 -28.77 -22.41 -3.58
CA SER A 83 -28.79 -23.81 -4.01
C SER A 83 -30.22 -24.35 -3.93
N PRO A 84 -30.66 -25.24 -4.84
CA PRO A 84 -31.99 -25.85 -4.76
C PRO A 84 -32.23 -26.71 -3.51
N ARG A 85 -31.22 -26.91 -2.65
CA ARG A 85 -31.36 -27.59 -1.36
C ARG A 85 -31.87 -26.67 -0.25
N ASP A 86 -31.81 -25.36 -0.46
CA ASP A 86 -32.19 -24.34 0.53
C ASP A 86 -33.59 -23.75 0.26
N MET A 87 -34.36 -24.34 -0.68
CA MET A 87 -35.77 -24.03 -1.00
C MET A 87 -36.73 -25.11 -0.51
#